data_AF-A0A659U7M1-F1
#
_entry.id   AF-A0A659U7M1-F1
#
_cell.length_a   1.000
_cell.length_b   1.000
_cell.length_c   1.000
_cell.angle_alpha   90.00
_cell.angle_beta   90.00
_cell.angle_gamma   90.00
#
_symmetry.space_group_name_H-M   'P 1'
#
loop_
_entity.id
_entity.type
_entity.pdbx_description
1 polymer ?
#
loop_
_entity_poly.entity_id
_entity_poly.type
_entity_poly.pdbx_seq_one_letter_code
_entity_poly.pdbx_strand_id
1 'polypeptide(L)'
;GKDFAQMNAAEMADARKAIAALRLPVDMVRTRRFKADAHGHRIDPRAMMRAAARTGGELILPKFRSVREVHPPLVVLADISGSMSQYTRIFLHFL
;
A
#
# COMPACT_ATOMS: atom_id res chain seq x y z
N GLY A 1 -3.33 35.75 -1.26
CA GLY A 1 -3.00 34.52 -0.51
C GLY A 1 -1.77 34.80 0.31
N LYS A 2 -1.71 34.36 1.57
CA LYS A 2 -0.49 34.49 2.40
C LYS A 2 0.61 33.61 1.82
N ASP A 3 1.82 34.15 1.78
CA ASP A 3 3.02 33.50 1.27
C ASP A 3 3.58 32.56 2.34
N PHE A 4 3.78 31.28 2.01
CA PHE A 4 4.23 30.24 2.96
C PHE A 4 5.65 30.49 3.48
N ALA A 5 6.43 31.33 2.80
CA ALA A 5 7.73 31.81 3.28
C ALA A 5 7.65 32.64 4.58
N GLN A 6 6.45 33.10 4.98
CA GLN A 6 6.24 33.88 6.20
C GLN A 6 5.78 33.04 7.40
N MET A 7 5.70 31.71 7.25
CA MET A 7 5.31 30.85 8.38
C MET A 7 6.35 30.93 9.50
N ASN A 8 5.89 31.25 10.71
CA ASN A 8 6.78 31.34 11.85
C ASN A 8 7.16 29.93 12.39
N ALA A 9 8.17 29.87 13.26
CA ALA A 9 8.66 28.61 13.83
C ALA A 9 7.61 27.82 14.64
N ALA A 10 6.63 28.50 15.24
CA ALA A 10 5.51 27.88 15.95
C ALA A 10 4.51 27.23 14.98
N GLU A 11 4.15 27.91 13.88
CA GLU A 11 3.27 27.33 12.84
C GLU A 11 3.91 26.07 12.23
N MET A 12 5.23 26.07 12.07
CA MET A 12 6.00 24.90 11.65
C MET A 12 5.98 23.76 12.70
N ALA A 13 6.03 24.09 13.98
CA ALA A 13 5.94 23.10 15.05
C ALA A 13 4.55 22.46 15.12
N ASP A 14 3.50 23.24 14.90
CA ASP A 14 2.12 22.76 14.88
C ASP A 14 1.84 21.89 13.65
N ALA A 15 2.39 22.24 12.48
CA ALA A 15 2.31 21.39 11.29
C ALA A 15 3.00 20.03 11.50
N ARG A 16 4.18 20.00 12.13
CA ARG A 16 4.88 18.73 12.47
C ARG A 16 4.05 17.87 13.43
N LYS A 17 3.43 18.49 14.45
CA LYS A 17 2.54 17.77 15.38
C LYS A 17 1.32 17.21 14.66
N ALA A 18 0.72 17.97 13.74
CA ALA A 18 -0.41 17.53 12.95
C ALA A 18 -0.07 16.34 12.03
N ILE A 19 1.10 16.35 11.38
CA ILE A 19 1.59 15.23 10.57
C ILE A 19 1.86 14.00 11.46
N ALA A 20 2.52 14.18 12.62
CA ALA A 20 2.80 13.07 13.52
C ALA A 20 1.53 12.43 14.10
N ALA A 21 0.44 13.20 14.24
CA ALA A 21 -0.86 12.71 14.67
C ALA A 21 -1.69 12.09 13.53
N LEU A 22 -1.21 12.15 12.29
CA LEU A 22 -1.96 11.69 11.12
C LEU A 22 -2.06 10.16 11.13
N ARG A 23 -3.25 9.63 11.41
CA ARG A 23 -3.54 8.20 11.28
C ARG A 23 -4.06 7.95 9.88
N LEU A 24 -3.23 7.33 9.04
CA LEU A 24 -3.66 6.93 7.71
C LEU A 24 -4.64 5.76 7.81
N PRO A 25 -5.88 5.91 7.29
CA PRO A 25 -6.87 4.84 7.29
C PRO A 25 -6.57 3.92 6.11
N VAL A 26 -5.67 2.97 6.30
CA VAL A 26 -5.30 2.03 5.24
C VAL A 26 -5.34 0.62 5.76
N ASP A 27 -6.56 0.17 6.01
CA ASP A 27 -6.84 -1.25 6.11
C ASP A 27 -6.53 -1.94 4.78
N MET A 28 -6.18 -3.22 4.87
CA MET A 28 -5.83 -4.05 3.73
C MET A 28 -6.92 -3.97 2.65
N VAL A 29 -6.52 -3.68 1.41
CA VAL A 29 -7.43 -3.63 0.27
C VAL A 29 -7.37 -4.91 -0.54
N ARG A 30 -8.54 -5.41 -0.95
CA ARG A 30 -8.65 -6.53 -1.86
C ARG A 30 -8.20 -6.12 -3.25
N THR A 31 -7.23 -6.84 -3.80
CA THR A 31 -6.78 -6.64 -5.19
C THR A 31 -7.61 -7.48 -6.17
N ARG A 32 -7.46 -7.21 -7.47
CA ARG A 32 -8.03 -8.07 -8.52
C ARG A 32 -7.31 -9.42 -8.67
N ARG A 33 -6.09 -9.55 -8.13
CA ARG A 33 -5.23 -10.74 -8.30
C ARG A 33 -5.48 -11.74 -7.18
N PHE A 34 -5.33 -13.02 -7.51
CA PHE A 34 -5.36 -14.11 -6.53
C PHE A 34 -3.93 -14.48 -6.10
N LYS A 35 -3.80 -15.03 -4.89
CA LYS A 35 -2.60 -15.72 -4.41
C LYS A 35 -2.94 -17.19 -4.15
N ALA A 36 -1.95 -18.07 -4.27
CA ALA A 36 -2.09 -19.45 -3.83
C ALA A 36 -2.36 -19.46 -2.31
N ASP A 37 -3.31 -20.29 -1.89
CA ASP A 37 -3.74 -20.34 -0.50
C ASP A 37 -4.31 -21.72 -0.22
N ALA A 38 -3.62 -22.54 0.57
CA ALA A 38 -4.05 -23.90 0.88
C ALA A 38 -5.39 -23.96 1.63
N HIS A 39 -5.76 -22.90 2.34
CA HIS A 39 -7.00 -22.79 3.12
C HIS A 39 -8.03 -21.87 2.43
N GLY A 40 -7.76 -21.47 1.17
CA GLY A 40 -8.64 -20.59 0.43
C GLY A 40 -9.96 -21.24 0.05
N HIS A 41 -11.04 -20.47 0.04
CA HIS A 41 -12.37 -20.98 -0.32
C HIS A 41 -12.62 -21.12 -1.82
N ARG A 42 -11.67 -20.73 -2.68
CA ARG A 42 -11.80 -20.87 -4.14
C ARG A 42 -10.80 -21.87 -4.68
N ILE A 43 -11.28 -22.81 -5.48
CA ILE A 43 -10.43 -23.74 -6.21
C ILE A 43 -9.58 -22.96 -7.25
N ASP A 44 -8.36 -23.42 -7.47
CA ASP A 44 -7.47 -22.99 -8.55
C ASP A 44 -7.29 -24.11 -9.58
N PRO A 45 -8.18 -24.22 -10.59
CA PRO A 45 -8.10 -25.27 -11.60
C PRO A 45 -6.81 -25.22 -12.41
N ARG A 46 -6.25 -24.02 -12.65
CA ARG A 46 -5.00 -23.87 -13.39
C ARG A 46 -3.82 -24.45 -12.61
N ALA A 47 -3.75 -24.19 -11.31
CA ALA A 47 -2.72 -24.78 -10.46
C ALA A 47 -2.89 -26.30 -10.32
N MET A 48 -4.13 -26.79 -10.21
CA MET A 48 -4.44 -28.23 -10.17
C MET A 48 -4.02 -28.94 -11.45
N MET A 49 -4.45 -28.47 -12.62
CA MET A 49 -4.10 -29.08 -13.91
C MET A 49 -2.58 -29.06 -14.16
N ARG A 50 -1.90 -27.95 -13.83
CA ARG A 50 -0.44 -27.88 -13.94
C ARG A 50 0.27 -28.87 -13.01
N ALA A 51 -0.26 -29.11 -11.81
CA ALA A 51 0.28 -30.10 -10.89
C ALA A 51 0.04 -31.53 -11.40
N ALA A 52 -1.19 -31.84 -11.81
CA ALA A 52 -1.57 -33.15 -12.34
C ALA A 52 -0.76 -33.51 -13.60
N ALA A 53 -0.51 -32.55 -14.49
CA ALA A 53 0.31 -32.77 -15.69
C ALA A 53 1.75 -33.24 -15.36
N ARG A 54 2.30 -32.87 -14.19
CA ARG A 54 3.64 -33.33 -13.77
C ARG A 54 3.66 -34.79 -13.33
N THR A 55 2.51 -35.33 -12.94
CA THR A 55 2.34 -36.72 -12.49
C THR A 55 1.60 -37.55 -13.53
N GLY A 56 1.60 -37.13 -14.81
CA GLY A 56 0.87 -37.84 -15.88
C GLY A 56 -0.65 -37.90 -15.70
N GLY A 57 -1.22 -37.08 -14.81
CA GLY A 57 -2.64 -37.13 -14.45
C GLY A 57 -3.03 -38.16 -13.39
N GLU A 58 -2.08 -38.95 -12.86
CA GLU A 58 -2.36 -40.00 -11.86
C GLU A 58 -2.86 -39.46 -10.52
N LEU A 59 -2.46 -38.23 -10.16
CA LEU A 59 -2.82 -37.59 -8.90
C LEU A 59 -3.30 -36.16 -9.12
N ILE A 60 -4.57 -35.90 -8.79
CA ILE A 60 -5.17 -34.56 -8.82
C ILE A 60 -5.49 -34.14 -7.40
N LEU A 61 -4.57 -33.42 -6.77
CA LEU A 61 -4.82 -32.82 -5.46
C LEU A 61 -5.53 -31.47 -5.62
N PRO A 62 -6.56 -31.18 -4.79
CA PRO A 62 -7.20 -29.88 -4.80
C PRO A 62 -6.18 -28.79 -4.43
N LYS A 63 -6.17 -27.72 -5.22
CA LYS A 63 -5.39 -26.51 -4.94
C LYS A 63 -6.35 -25.35 -4.85
N PHE A 64 -6.06 -24.45 -3.92
CA PHE A 64 -6.93 -23.34 -3.57
C PHE A 64 -6.20 -22.01 -3.70
N ARG A 65 -6.99 -20.96 -3.79
CA ARG A 65 -6.53 -19.58 -3.92
C ARG A 65 -7.46 -18.63 -3.17
N SER A 66 -6.91 -17.54 -2.70
CA SER A 66 -7.67 -16.45 -2.09
C SER A 66 -7.36 -15.12 -2.79
N VAL A 67 -8.25 -14.15 -2.63
CA VAL A 67 -8.00 -12.80 -3.13
C VAL A 67 -6.78 -12.26 -2.40
N ARG A 68 -5.83 -11.70 -3.15
CA ARG A 68 -4.66 -11.09 -2.52
C ARG A 68 -5.09 -9.76 -1.93
N GLU A 69 -4.82 -9.60 -0.64
CA GLU A 69 -4.94 -8.34 0.07
C GLU A 69 -3.57 -7.69 0.21
N VAL A 70 -3.54 -6.38 0.09
CA VAL A 70 -2.31 -5.58 0.20
C VAL A 70 -2.60 -4.30 0.96
N HIS A 71 -1.57 -3.74 1.58
CA HIS A 71 -1.63 -2.35 1.98
C HIS A 71 -1.64 -1.47 0.73
N PRO A 72 -2.60 -0.54 0.58
CA PRO A 72 -2.63 0.33 -0.60
C PRO A 72 -1.37 1.21 -0.63
N PRO A 73 -0.87 1.56 -1.83
CA PRO A 73 0.28 2.45 -1.93
C PRO A 73 -0.11 3.84 -1.41
N LEU A 74 0.73 4.41 -0.54
CA LEU A 74 0.59 5.78 -0.08
C LEU A 74 1.19 6.72 -1.13
N VAL A 75 0.38 7.64 -1.64
CA VAL A 75 0.83 8.67 -2.60
C VAL A 75 0.78 10.00 -1.90
N VAL A 76 1.92 10.69 -1.85
CA VAL A 76 2.04 12.02 -1.27
C VAL A 76 2.36 13.02 -2.37
N LEU A 77 1.51 14.03 -2.49
CA LEU A 77 1.74 15.16 -3.38
C LEU A 77 2.32 16.30 -2.54
N ALA A 78 3.58 16.64 -2.81
CA ALA A 78 4.27 17.75 -2.18
C ALA A 78 4.57 18.83 -3.23
N ASP A 79 4.30 20.08 -2.89
CA ASP A 79 4.71 21.23 -3.69
C ASP A 79 6.19 21.57 -3.40
N ILE A 80 6.93 21.92 -4.45
CA ILE A 80 8.36 22.29 -4.42
C ILE A 80 8.59 23.75 -4.85
N SER A 81 7.53 24.55 -4.92
CA SER A 81 7.64 25.99 -5.17
C SER A 81 8.57 26.67 -4.14
N GLY A 82 9.16 27.81 -4.51
CA GLY A 82 10.16 28.48 -3.66
C GLY A 82 9.68 28.82 -2.24
N SER A 83 8.38 29.00 -2.06
CA SER A 83 7.70 29.20 -0.77
C SER A 83 7.53 27.92 0.07
N MET A 84 7.81 26.75 -0.51
CA MET A 84 7.74 25.39 0.09
C MET A 84 9.12 24.73 0.28
N SER A 85 10.20 25.40 -0.16
CA SER A 85 11.56 24.83 -0.25
C SER A 85 12.16 24.32 1.08
N GLN A 86 11.79 24.92 2.23
CA GLN A 86 12.19 24.43 3.55
C GLN A 86 11.34 23.25 4.06
N TYR A 87 10.16 23.02 3.48
CA TYR A 87 9.15 22.06 3.96
C TYR A 87 9.31 20.66 3.36
N THR A 88 9.69 20.56 2.09
CA THR A 88 9.78 19.28 1.35
C THR A 88 10.67 18.25 2.05
N ARG A 89 11.76 18.70 2.70
CA ARG A 89 12.74 17.82 3.36
C ARG A 89 12.21 17.20 4.65
N ILE A 90 11.34 17.91 5.37
CA ILE A 90 10.69 17.43 6.60
C ILE A 90 9.60 16.43 6.22
N PHE A 91 8.75 16.75 5.24
CA PHE A 91 7.65 15.90 4.82
C PHE A 91 8.11 14.51 4.32
N LEU A 92 9.25 14.46 3.64
CA LEU A 92 9.87 13.21 3.18
C LEU A 92 10.52 12.38 4.30
N HIS A 93 10.87 12.97 5.45
CA HIS A 93 11.47 12.23 6.58
C HIS A 93 10.42 11.51 7.45
N PHE A 94 9.14 11.84 7.31
CA PHE A 94 8.05 11.31 8.13
C PHE A 94 7.17 10.27 7.41
N LEU A 95 7.51 9.90 6.18
CA LEU A 95 6.94 8.79 5.40
C LEU A 95 7.94 7.64 5.32
#